data_AF-A0A654BMX2-F1
#
_entry.id   AF-A0A654BMX2-F1
#
_cell.length_a   1.000
_cell.length_b   1.000
_cell.length_c   1.000
_cell.angle_alpha   90.00
_cell.angle_beta   90.00
_cell.angle_gamma   90.00
#
_symmetry.space_group_name_H-M   'P 1'
#
loop_
_entity.id
_entity.type
_entity.pdbx_description
1 polymer ?
#
loop_
_entity_poly.entity_id
_entity_poly.type
_entity_poly.pdbx_seq_one_letter_code
_entity_poly.pdbx_strand_id
1 'polypeptide(L)'
;MATRKSSFDWTRIELEYLAGEDSIREIADRHAISEGAIRKRAKAEKWVRVVRRVRKVRTSTPPQPSPPVEREREPVPDAAAIAERGRGLVSRMLDELEATTTHAGELEEMIEEITADDRDGRRRDSMLGAISLGGRAKTLKELATAFKTINEASAPQGKKAAAQDRAREVAGGSRFRPVGTPALSVVKP
;
A
#
# COMPACT_ATOMS: atom_id res chain seq x y z
N MET A 1 24.38 -49.13 44.91
CA MET A 1 24.05 -47.74 45.31
C MET A 1 23.89 -46.93 44.03
N ALA A 2 22.66 -46.58 43.66
CA ALA A 2 22.37 -45.81 42.45
C ALA A 2 22.56 -44.31 42.71
N THR A 3 23.34 -43.62 41.87
CA THR A 3 23.31 -42.16 41.78
C THR A 3 23.23 -41.76 40.31
N ARG A 4 22.02 -41.81 39.75
CA ARG A 4 21.71 -41.02 38.56
C ARG A 4 21.71 -39.55 38.98
N LYS A 5 22.85 -38.89 38.85
CA LYS A 5 22.92 -37.43 38.82
C LYS A 5 23.18 -37.09 37.37
N SER A 6 22.22 -36.49 36.67
CA SER A 6 22.52 -35.89 35.37
C SER A 6 23.63 -34.88 35.65
N SER A 7 24.83 -35.26 35.22
CA SER A 7 26.05 -34.46 35.36
C SER A 7 25.92 -33.31 34.37
N PHE A 8 25.08 -32.34 34.71
CA PHE A 8 25.09 -31.06 34.00
C PHE A 8 26.50 -30.49 34.14
N ASP A 9 27.11 -30.13 33.02
CA ASP A 9 28.46 -29.58 32.97
C ASP A 9 28.42 -28.13 33.46
N TRP A 10 28.33 -27.98 34.78
CA TRP A 10 28.21 -26.68 35.44
C TRP A 10 29.41 -25.78 35.18
N THR A 11 30.60 -26.35 34.99
CA THR A 11 31.81 -25.60 34.66
C THR A 11 31.68 -24.95 33.28
N ARG A 12 31.12 -25.66 32.31
CA ARG A 12 30.86 -25.11 30.97
C ARG A 12 29.76 -24.05 30.99
N ILE A 13 28.69 -24.28 31.75
CA ILE A 13 27.60 -23.31 31.92
C ILE A 13 28.10 -22.05 32.62
N GLU A 14 28.99 -22.19 33.61
CA GLU A 14 29.62 -21.07 34.31
C GLU A 14 30.43 -20.20 33.35
N LEU A 15 31.28 -20.81 32.51
CA LEU A 15 32.07 -20.09 31.51
C LEU A 15 31.18 -19.33 30.51
N GLU A 16 30.15 -19.98 29.97
CA GLU A 16 29.19 -19.35 29.03
C GLU A 16 28.38 -18.23 29.72
N TYR A 17 28.00 -18.44 30.98
CA TYR A 17 27.27 -17.44 31.78
C TYR A 17 28.15 -16.21 32.08
N LEU A 18 29.40 -16.40 32.47
CA LEU A 18 30.35 -15.31 32.76
C LEU A 18 30.73 -14.54 31.48
N ALA A 19 30.92 -15.26 30.36
CA ALA A 19 31.22 -14.67 29.05
C ALA A 19 30.10 -13.73 28.57
N GLY A 20 28.84 -14.06 28.85
CA GLY A 20 27.70 -13.16 28.64
C GLY A 20 27.37 -12.86 27.17
N GLU A 21 27.89 -13.66 26.24
CA GLU A 21 27.64 -13.55 24.79
C GLU A 21 26.26 -14.09 24.41
N ASP A 22 25.91 -15.28 24.91
CA ASP A 22 24.61 -15.92 24.70
C ASP A 22 23.64 -15.57 25.84
N SER A 23 22.34 -15.50 25.54
CA SER A 23 21.31 -15.29 26.56
C SER A 23 21.19 -16.48 27.52
N ILE A 24 20.72 -16.25 28.76
CA ILE A 24 20.56 -17.32 29.76
C ILE A 24 19.60 -18.41 29.25
N ARG A 25 18.64 -18.03 28.41
CA ARG A 25 17.69 -18.93 27.79
C ARG A 25 18.35 -19.83 26.73
N GLU A 26 19.20 -19.27 25.88
CA GLU A 26 19.96 -20.07 24.89
C GLU A 26 20.93 -21.04 25.55
N ILE A 27 21.60 -20.62 26.63
CA ILE A 27 22.47 -21.49 27.43
C ILE A 27 21.63 -22.62 28.06
N ALA A 28 20.46 -22.29 28.60
CA ALA A 28 19.52 -23.27 29.15
C ALA A 28 19.06 -24.31 28.12
N ASP A 29 18.65 -23.86 26.93
CA ASP A 29 18.20 -24.73 25.85
C ASP A 29 19.33 -25.65 25.34
N ARG A 30 20.55 -25.11 25.19
CA ARG A 30 21.74 -25.86 24.74
C ARG A 30 22.14 -26.97 25.71
N HIS A 31 22.08 -26.69 27.01
CA HIS A 31 22.45 -27.65 28.06
C HIS A 31 21.25 -28.46 28.57
N ALA A 32 20.06 -28.31 27.96
CA ALA A 32 18.80 -28.96 28.34
C ALA A 32 18.46 -28.79 29.85
N ILE A 33 18.68 -27.59 30.37
CA ILE A 33 18.44 -27.21 31.78
C ILE A 33 17.45 -26.05 31.80
N SER A 34 16.67 -25.91 32.87
CA SER A 34 15.84 -24.72 33.02
C SER A 34 16.68 -23.47 33.28
N GLU A 35 16.34 -22.35 32.63
CA GLU A 35 16.92 -21.03 32.90
C GLU A 35 16.94 -20.69 34.41
N GLY A 36 15.87 -21.05 35.12
CA GLY A 36 15.76 -20.85 36.56
C GLY A 36 16.82 -21.58 37.37
N ALA A 37 17.26 -22.78 36.95
CA ALA A 37 18.32 -23.52 37.62
C ALA A 37 19.68 -22.83 37.46
N ILE A 38 19.98 -22.30 36.27
CA ILE A 38 21.20 -21.52 36.00
C ILE A 38 21.21 -20.25 36.86
N ARG A 39 20.10 -19.50 36.90
CA ARG A 39 19.99 -18.29 37.74
C ARG A 39 20.15 -18.58 39.24
N LYS A 40 19.57 -19.68 39.74
CA LYS A 40 19.72 -20.09 41.15
C LYS A 40 21.17 -20.43 41.49
N ARG A 41 21.85 -21.16 40.60
CA ARG A 41 23.27 -21.52 40.78
C ARG A 41 24.18 -20.29 40.72
N ALA A 42 24.00 -19.43 39.73
CA ALA A 42 24.72 -18.17 39.60
C ALA A 42 24.58 -17.29 40.85
N LYS A 43 23.39 -17.23 41.47
CA LYS A 43 23.19 -16.48 42.72
C LYS A 43 23.89 -17.12 43.92
N ALA A 44 23.89 -18.46 44.01
CA ALA A 44 24.52 -19.20 45.09
C ALA A 44 26.06 -19.09 45.04
N GLU A 45 26.64 -19.15 43.83
CA GLU A 45 28.08 -19.10 43.57
C GLU A 45 28.58 -17.70 43.21
N LYS A 46 27.70 -16.70 43.27
CA LYS A 46 27.98 -15.27 43.01
C LYS A 46 28.64 -15.01 41.64
N TRP A 47 28.18 -15.71 40.61
CA TRP A 47 28.65 -15.48 39.24
C TRP A 47 28.28 -14.07 38.76
N VAL A 48 29.25 -13.38 38.18
CA VAL A 48 29.09 -12.02 37.65
C VAL A 48 29.07 -12.06 36.13
N ARG A 49 27.88 -11.88 35.55
CA ARG A 49 27.69 -11.90 34.09
C ARG A 49 27.95 -10.53 33.48
N VAL A 50 28.90 -10.47 32.55
CA VAL A 50 29.16 -9.27 31.76
C VAL A 50 28.16 -9.24 30.60
N VAL A 51 27.01 -8.60 30.80
CA VAL A 51 26.03 -8.46 29.71
C VAL A 51 26.61 -7.49 28.67
N ARG A 52 27.14 -8.03 27.57
CA ARG A 52 27.48 -7.22 26.41
C ARG A 52 26.17 -6.65 25.88
N ARG A 53 25.94 -5.35 26.09
CA ARG A 53 24.83 -4.65 25.43
C ARG A 53 25.13 -4.67 23.94
N VAL A 54 24.62 -5.67 23.23
CA VAL A 54 24.60 -5.66 21.77
C VAL A 54 23.89 -4.36 21.39
N ARG A 55 24.62 -3.42 20.78
CA ARG A 55 24.01 -2.24 20.17
C ARG A 55 22.90 -2.80 19.28
N LYS A 56 21.65 -2.38 19.47
CA LYS A 56 20.55 -2.74 18.57
C LYS A 56 20.96 -2.31 17.17
N VAL A 57 21.54 -3.23 16.40
CA VAL A 57 21.80 -3.02 14.98
C VAL A 57 20.41 -3.04 14.38
N ARG A 58 19.94 -1.89 13.90
CA ARG A 58 18.75 -1.81 13.08
C ARG A 58 18.97 -2.78 11.92
N THR A 59 18.20 -3.87 11.88
CA THR A 59 18.21 -4.83 10.76
C THR A 59 17.52 -4.28 9.51
N SER A 60 17.14 -3.00 9.51
CA SER A 60 16.97 -2.24 8.28
C SER A 60 18.16 -1.32 8.10
N THR A 61 19.04 -1.67 7.15
CA THR A 61 19.79 -0.66 6.42
C THR A 61 18.74 0.33 5.88
N PRO A 62 18.76 1.61 6.27
CA PRO A 62 17.95 2.61 5.58
C PRO A 62 18.28 2.49 4.10
N PRO A 63 17.30 2.47 3.19
CA PRO A 63 17.59 2.39 1.77
C PRO A 63 18.65 3.45 1.46
N GLN A 64 19.81 3.00 0.99
CA GLN A 64 20.80 3.92 0.44
C GLN A 64 20.06 4.69 -0.66
N PRO A 65 20.13 6.03 -0.71
CA PRO A 65 19.58 6.75 -1.83
C PRO A 65 20.30 6.23 -3.07
N SER A 66 19.59 5.40 -3.86
CA SER A 66 20.03 5.10 -5.21
C SER A 66 20.33 6.45 -5.88
N PRO A 67 21.42 6.58 -6.66
CA PRO A 67 21.54 7.74 -7.54
C PRO A 67 20.21 7.86 -8.30
N PRO A 68 19.67 9.06 -8.53
CA PRO A 68 18.41 9.21 -9.23
C PRO A 68 18.54 8.48 -10.56
N VAL A 69 17.98 7.27 -10.63
CA VAL A 69 17.72 6.66 -11.92
C VAL A 69 16.69 7.62 -12.47
N GLU A 70 17.10 8.39 -13.47
CA GLU A 70 16.23 9.20 -14.29
C GLU A 70 15.33 8.20 -15.01
N ARG A 71 14.36 7.66 -14.27
CA ARG A 71 13.25 6.93 -14.83
C ARG A 71 12.58 7.99 -15.68
N GLU A 72 12.70 7.85 -16.99
CA GLU A 72 11.84 8.55 -17.93
C GLU A 72 10.42 8.35 -17.41
N ARG A 73 9.90 9.37 -16.73
CA ARG A 73 8.55 9.32 -16.20
C ARG A 73 7.70 9.37 -17.44
N GLU A 74 7.06 8.26 -17.78
CA GLU A 74 6.01 8.28 -18.78
C GLU A 74 5.08 9.46 -18.43
N PRO A 75 4.81 10.36 -19.39
CA PRO A 75 4.00 11.52 -19.13
C PRO A 75 2.65 11.02 -18.62
N VAL A 76 2.30 11.40 -17.38
CA VAL A 76 0.99 11.08 -16.82
C VAL A 76 -0.05 11.61 -17.81
N PRO A 77 -0.97 10.77 -18.30
CA PRO A 77 -1.94 11.21 -19.29
C PRO A 77 -2.73 12.39 -18.75
N ASP A 78 -2.91 13.41 -19.59
CA ASP A 78 -3.67 14.61 -19.24
C ASP A 78 -5.09 14.23 -18.78
N ALA A 79 -5.63 14.98 -17.84
CA ALA A 79 -6.96 14.77 -17.28
C ALA A 79 -8.04 14.75 -18.39
N ALA A 80 -7.87 15.56 -19.44
CA ALA A 80 -8.74 15.54 -20.61
C ALA A 80 -8.70 14.19 -21.36
N ALA A 81 -7.51 13.61 -21.55
CA ALA A 81 -7.34 12.31 -22.20
C ALA A 81 -7.91 11.16 -21.36
N ILE A 82 -7.75 11.23 -20.03
CA ILE A 82 -8.38 10.27 -19.11
C ILE A 82 -9.90 10.36 -19.20
N ALA A 83 -10.45 11.57 -19.23
CA ALA A 83 -11.88 11.78 -19.30
C ALA A 83 -12.49 11.34 -20.62
N GLU A 84 -11.80 11.55 -21.75
CA GLU A 84 -12.25 11.06 -23.04
C GLU A 84 -12.34 9.53 -23.06
N ARG A 85 -11.30 8.85 -22.56
CA ARG A 85 -11.33 7.39 -22.40
C ARG A 85 -12.46 6.94 -21.48
N GLY A 86 -12.70 7.68 -20.39
CA GLY A 86 -13.79 7.42 -19.45
C GLY A 86 -15.17 7.54 -20.11
N ARG A 87 -15.43 8.61 -20.87
CA ARG A 87 -16.67 8.78 -21.64
C ARG A 87 -16.89 7.62 -22.61
N GLY A 88 -15.86 7.26 -23.38
CA GLY A 88 -15.94 6.14 -24.31
C GLY A 88 -16.17 4.78 -23.64
N LEU A 89 -15.74 4.60 -22.39
CA LEU A 89 -16.06 3.39 -21.61
C LEU A 89 -17.52 3.39 -21.15
N VAL A 90 -18.01 4.52 -20.62
CA VAL A 90 -19.41 4.66 -20.21
C VAL A 90 -20.36 4.40 -21.38
N SER A 91 -20.09 4.95 -22.56
CA SER A 91 -20.92 4.71 -23.75
C SER A 91 -21.02 3.22 -24.08
N ARG A 92 -19.90 2.50 -24.13
CA ARG A 92 -19.90 1.05 -24.39
C ARG A 92 -20.67 0.25 -23.33
N MET A 93 -20.56 0.65 -22.06
CA MET A 93 -21.33 0.02 -20.98
C MET A 93 -22.83 0.34 -21.06
N LEU A 94 -23.21 1.51 -21.57
CA LEU A 94 -24.61 1.83 -21.85
C LEU A 94 -25.15 0.99 -23.01
N ASP A 95 -24.36 0.78 -24.07
CA ASP A 95 -24.74 -0.09 -25.19
C ASP A 95 -24.94 -1.54 -24.72
N GLU A 96 -24.06 -2.05 -23.86
CA GLU A 96 -24.21 -3.39 -23.25
C GLU A 96 -25.47 -3.48 -22.36
N LEU A 97 -25.74 -2.43 -21.58
CA LEU A 97 -26.92 -2.37 -20.73
C LEU A 97 -28.22 -2.30 -21.54
N GLU A 98 -28.20 -1.60 -22.67
CA GLU A 98 -29.28 -1.57 -23.65
C GLU A 98 -29.50 -2.96 -24.24
N ALA A 99 -28.46 -3.62 -24.74
CA ALA A 99 -28.54 -4.98 -25.27
C ALA A 99 -29.10 -5.96 -24.23
N THR A 100 -28.60 -5.93 -22.99
CA THR A 100 -29.10 -6.77 -21.89
C THR A 100 -30.57 -6.49 -21.58
N THR A 101 -31.00 -5.22 -21.69
CA THR A 101 -32.40 -4.84 -21.45
C THR A 101 -33.32 -5.27 -22.59
N THR A 102 -32.88 -5.14 -23.83
CA THR A 102 -33.61 -5.55 -25.04
C THR A 102 -33.80 -7.06 -25.09
N HIS A 103 -32.76 -7.82 -24.78
CA HIS A 103 -32.74 -9.29 -24.85
C HIS A 103 -33.04 -9.97 -23.52
N ALA A 104 -33.61 -9.27 -22.54
CA ALA A 104 -33.80 -9.80 -21.19
C ALA A 104 -34.60 -11.12 -21.17
N GLY A 105 -35.69 -11.21 -21.95
CA GLY A 105 -36.49 -12.45 -22.02
C GLY A 105 -35.74 -13.63 -22.64
N GLU A 106 -35.03 -13.40 -23.75
CA GLU A 106 -34.19 -14.43 -24.38
C GLU A 106 -33.08 -14.92 -23.44
N LEU A 107 -32.49 -13.99 -22.67
CA LEU A 107 -31.49 -14.31 -21.65
C LEU A 107 -32.10 -15.12 -20.50
N GLU A 108 -33.31 -14.79 -20.05
CA GLU A 108 -34.04 -15.57 -19.04
C GLU A 108 -34.32 -17.00 -19.52
N GLU A 109 -34.83 -17.17 -20.74
CA GLU A 109 -35.08 -18.47 -21.35
C GLU A 109 -33.81 -19.31 -21.48
N MET A 110 -32.71 -18.72 -21.98
CA MET A 110 -31.41 -19.41 -22.06
C MET A 110 -30.89 -19.81 -20.69
N ILE A 111 -31.04 -18.95 -19.66
CA ILE A 111 -30.63 -19.26 -18.29
C ILE A 111 -31.45 -20.44 -17.74
N GLU A 112 -32.76 -20.47 -17.98
CA GLU A 112 -33.61 -21.57 -17.56
C GLU A 112 -33.19 -22.89 -18.23
N GLU A 113 -32.92 -22.87 -19.54
CA GLU A 113 -32.48 -24.04 -20.30
C GLU A 113 -31.15 -24.60 -19.78
N ILE A 114 -30.10 -23.76 -19.67
CA ILE A 114 -28.76 -24.23 -19.27
C ILE A 114 -28.64 -24.58 -17.78
N THR A 115 -29.66 -24.25 -16.99
CA THR A 115 -29.75 -24.57 -15.55
C THR A 115 -30.88 -25.54 -15.25
N ALA A 116 -31.52 -26.15 -16.25
CA ALA A 116 -32.66 -27.04 -16.06
C ALA A 116 -32.29 -28.27 -15.19
N ASP A 117 -31.10 -28.83 -15.42
CA ASP A 117 -30.60 -30.03 -14.73
C ASP A 117 -29.79 -29.73 -13.45
N ASP A 118 -29.71 -28.47 -13.03
CA ASP A 118 -28.97 -28.11 -11.83
C ASP A 118 -29.62 -28.73 -10.58
N ARG A 119 -28.78 -29.29 -9.70
CA ARG A 119 -29.24 -29.93 -8.45
C ARG A 119 -29.93 -28.96 -7.48
N ASP A 120 -29.60 -27.67 -7.57
CA ASP A 120 -30.22 -26.61 -6.78
C ASP A 120 -30.33 -25.32 -7.61
N GLY A 121 -31.21 -24.41 -7.18
CA GLY A 121 -31.50 -23.17 -7.91
C GLY A 121 -30.44 -22.07 -7.77
N ARG A 122 -29.36 -22.25 -7.00
CA ARG A 122 -28.46 -21.13 -6.67
C ARG A 122 -27.80 -20.51 -7.89
N ARG A 123 -27.39 -21.34 -8.85
CA ARG A 123 -26.76 -20.89 -10.10
C ARG A 123 -27.76 -20.10 -10.95
N ARG A 124 -28.98 -20.63 -11.12
CA ARG A 124 -30.08 -19.95 -11.82
C ARG A 124 -30.41 -18.60 -11.19
N ASP A 125 -30.62 -18.57 -9.87
CA ASP A 125 -30.96 -17.35 -9.13
C ASP A 125 -29.87 -16.28 -9.27
N SER A 126 -28.59 -16.69 -9.25
CA SER A 126 -27.46 -15.78 -9.44
C SER A 126 -27.43 -15.19 -10.85
N MET A 127 -27.71 -16.00 -11.88
CA MET A 127 -27.74 -15.56 -13.27
C MET A 127 -28.94 -14.63 -13.55
N LEU A 128 -30.14 -15.02 -13.11
CA LEU A 128 -31.35 -14.18 -13.22
C LEU A 128 -31.18 -12.87 -12.43
N GLY A 129 -30.54 -12.93 -11.26
CA GLY A 129 -30.22 -11.74 -10.47
C GLY A 129 -29.33 -10.75 -11.20
N ALA A 130 -28.34 -11.22 -11.97
CA ALA A 130 -27.41 -10.38 -12.72
C ALA A 130 -28.11 -9.60 -13.86
N ILE A 131 -29.08 -10.22 -14.53
CA ILE A 131 -29.84 -9.57 -15.59
C ILE A 131 -31.11 -8.90 -15.10
N SER A 132 -31.48 -9.03 -13.82
CA SER A 132 -32.74 -8.50 -13.28
C SER A 132 -32.92 -6.99 -13.52
N LEU A 133 -34.18 -6.53 -13.62
CA LEU A 133 -34.48 -5.10 -13.73
C LEU A 133 -33.84 -4.26 -12.62
N GLY A 134 -33.82 -4.78 -11.38
CA GLY A 134 -33.18 -4.13 -10.25
C GLY A 134 -31.67 -3.98 -10.43
N GLY A 135 -31.00 -5.03 -10.93
CA GLY A 135 -29.58 -5.00 -11.28
C GLY A 135 -29.31 -3.98 -12.38
N ARG A 136 -30.05 -4.04 -13.49
CA ARG A 136 -29.88 -3.13 -14.64
C ARG A 136 -30.12 -1.66 -14.25
N ALA A 137 -31.16 -1.37 -13.48
CA ALA A 137 -31.45 -0.01 -13.01
C ALA A 137 -30.35 0.54 -12.09
N LYS A 138 -29.77 -0.31 -11.24
CA LYS A 138 -28.63 0.07 -10.39
C LYS A 138 -27.40 0.39 -11.24
N THR A 139 -27.07 -0.46 -12.21
CA THR A 139 -25.96 -0.22 -13.15
C THR A 139 -26.15 1.08 -13.92
N LEU A 140 -27.36 1.39 -14.42
CA LEU A 140 -27.64 2.66 -15.09
C LEU A 140 -27.34 3.87 -14.20
N LYS A 141 -27.76 3.81 -12.92
CA LYS A 141 -27.50 4.89 -11.95
C LYS A 141 -26.00 5.08 -11.68
N GLU A 142 -25.26 3.99 -11.57
CA GLU A 142 -23.81 4.01 -11.36
C GLU A 142 -23.10 4.60 -12.58
N LEU A 143 -23.48 4.20 -13.80
CA LEU A 143 -22.97 4.78 -15.05
C LEU A 143 -23.28 6.28 -15.18
N ALA A 144 -24.50 6.70 -14.87
CA ALA A 144 -24.88 8.12 -14.88
C ALA A 144 -24.05 8.94 -13.88
N THR A 145 -23.77 8.37 -12.70
CA THR A 145 -22.91 9.00 -11.69
C THR A 145 -21.47 9.11 -12.18
N ALA A 146 -20.92 8.03 -12.74
CA ALA A 146 -19.58 8.01 -13.31
C ALA A 146 -19.43 9.04 -14.45
N PHE A 147 -20.39 9.10 -15.36
CA PHE A 147 -20.41 10.07 -16.46
C PHE A 147 -20.41 11.52 -15.95
N LYS A 148 -21.25 11.81 -14.95
CA LYS A 148 -21.28 13.13 -14.29
C LYS A 148 -19.91 13.48 -13.71
N THR A 149 -19.30 12.57 -12.94
CA THR A 149 -17.98 12.80 -12.33
C THR A 149 -16.88 13.02 -13.36
N ILE A 150 -16.87 12.25 -14.46
CA ILE A 150 -15.91 12.41 -15.55
C ILE A 150 -16.04 13.80 -16.19
N ASN A 151 -17.27 14.26 -16.42
CA ASN A 151 -17.52 15.57 -17.02
C ASN A 151 -17.17 16.72 -16.06
N GLU A 152 -17.45 16.58 -14.76
CA GLU A 152 -17.05 17.57 -13.75
C GLU A 152 -15.52 17.65 -13.59
N ALA A 153 -14.82 16.51 -13.62
CA ALA A 153 -13.37 16.45 -13.48
C ALA A 153 -12.62 16.97 -14.71
N SER A 154 -13.23 16.88 -15.90
CA SER A 154 -12.63 17.33 -17.17
C SER A 154 -13.09 18.70 -17.64
N ALA A 155 -14.14 19.25 -17.03
CA ALA A 155 -14.51 20.63 -17.26
C ALA A 155 -13.32 21.53 -16.90
N PRO A 156 -12.91 22.47 -17.78
CA PRO A 156 -11.91 23.47 -17.41
C PRO A 156 -12.46 24.18 -16.19
N GLN A 157 -11.78 24.02 -15.04
CA GLN A 157 -12.22 24.65 -13.81
C GLN A 157 -12.20 26.16 -14.04
N GLY A 158 -13.35 26.75 -14.39
CA GLY A 158 -13.47 28.18 -14.72
C GLY A 158 -13.03 29.10 -13.58
N LYS A 159 -12.79 28.56 -12.39
CA LYS A 159 -12.17 29.27 -11.26
C LYS A 159 -10.67 29.01 -11.11
N LYS A 160 -10.17 27.81 -11.41
CA LYS A 160 -8.76 27.44 -11.20
C LYS A 160 -7.89 27.67 -12.44
N ALA A 161 -8.42 27.39 -13.64
CA ALA A 161 -7.83 27.81 -14.91
C ALA A 161 -7.84 29.34 -15.01
N ALA A 162 -8.96 30.00 -14.71
CA ALA A 162 -9.01 31.46 -14.68
C ALA A 162 -8.12 32.07 -13.57
N ALA A 163 -7.97 31.42 -12.41
CA ALA A 163 -7.01 31.87 -11.39
C ALA A 163 -5.55 31.69 -11.84
N GLN A 164 -5.24 30.60 -12.56
CA GLN A 164 -3.90 30.37 -13.13
C GLN A 164 -3.60 31.35 -14.27
N ASP A 165 -4.55 31.61 -15.16
CA ASP A 165 -4.38 32.58 -16.25
C ASP A 165 -4.27 34.01 -15.69
N ARG A 166 -5.08 34.37 -14.69
CA ARG A 166 -4.95 35.66 -13.97
C ARG A 166 -3.63 35.77 -13.22
N ALA A 167 -3.14 34.69 -12.61
CA ALA A 167 -1.83 34.68 -11.96
C ALA A 167 -0.68 34.82 -12.98
N ARG A 168 -0.80 34.20 -14.15
CA ARG A 168 0.16 34.33 -15.26
C ARG A 168 0.16 35.74 -15.87
N GLU A 169 -1.02 36.34 -16.03
CA GLU A 169 -1.17 37.73 -16.50
C GLU A 169 -0.54 38.73 -15.51
N VAL A 170 -0.77 38.53 -14.21
CA VAL A 170 -0.18 39.37 -13.15
C VAL A 170 1.34 39.16 -13.05
N ALA A 171 1.84 37.93 -13.23
CA ALA A 171 3.27 37.62 -13.23
C ALA A 171 4.01 38.11 -14.49
N GLY A 172 3.31 38.20 -15.64
CA GLY A 172 3.84 38.76 -16.89
C GLY A 172 3.88 40.30 -16.92
N GLY A 173 3.17 40.96 -16.01
CA GLY A 173 3.20 42.41 -15.85
C GLY A 173 4.52 42.89 -15.24
N SER A 174 5.24 43.76 -15.97
CA SER A 174 6.52 44.41 -15.62
C SER A 174 6.58 45.11 -14.24
N ARG A 175 5.49 45.13 -13.46
CA ARG A 175 5.38 45.82 -12.17
C ARG A 175 6.10 45.13 -11.00
N PHE A 176 6.44 43.84 -11.13
CA PHE A 176 7.15 43.07 -10.09
C PHE A 176 8.40 42.36 -10.62
N ARG A 177 9.06 42.93 -11.63
CA ARG A 177 10.39 42.44 -12.03
C ARG A 177 11.36 42.76 -10.89
N PRO A 178 12.14 41.80 -10.36
CA PRO A 178 13.11 42.09 -9.31
C PRO A 178 14.07 43.16 -9.83
N VAL A 179 14.18 44.27 -9.10
CA VAL A 179 15.11 45.36 -9.42
C VAL A 179 16.52 44.77 -9.34
N GLY A 180 17.21 44.73 -10.48
CA GLY A 180 18.59 44.24 -10.54
C GLY A 180 19.50 45.06 -9.61
N THR A 181 20.53 44.40 -9.08
CA THR A 181 21.50 45.00 -8.15
C THR A 181 22.08 46.31 -8.70
N PRO A 182 22.09 47.42 -7.94
CA PRO A 182 22.61 48.69 -8.42
C PRO A 182 24.13 48.62 -8.64
N ALA A 183 24.60 49.11 -9.79
CA ALA A 183 26.02 49.16 -10.11
C ALA A 183 26.70 50.30 -9.32
N LEU A 184 27.65 49.95 -8.46
CA LEU A 184 28.48 50.92 -7.75
C LEU A 184 29.58 51.45 -8.69
N SER A 185 29.56 52.74 -9.02
CA SER A 185 30.70 53.40 -9.65
C SER A 185 31.73 53.77 -8.59
N VAL A 186 32.93 53.21 -8.70
CA VAL A 186 34.07 53.58 -7.84
C VAL A 186 34.63 54.91 -8.33
N VAL A 187 34.47 55.96 -7.52
CA VAL A 187 35.20 57.22 -7.70
C VAL A 187 36.61 57.01 -7.13
N LYS A 188 37.64 57.08 -7.99
CA LYS A 188 39.04 57.05 -7.58
C LYS A 188 39.46 58.42 -7.02
N PRO A 189 40.31 58.48 -5.97
CA PRO A 189 40.92 59.72 -5.51
C PRO A 189 41.95 60.26 -6.50
#